data_AF-A0AA36AVA8-F1
#
_entry.id   AF-A0AA36AVA8-F1
#
_cell.length_a   1.000
_cell.length_b   1.000
_cell.length_c   1.000
_cell.angle_alpha   90.00
_cell.angle_beta   90.00
_cell.angle_gamma   90.00
#
_symmetry.space_group_name_H-M   'P 1'
#
loop_
_entity.id
_entity.type
_entity.pdbx_description
1 polymer ?
#
loop_
_entity_poly.entity_id
_entity_poly.type
_entity_poly.pdbx_seq_one_letter_code
_entity_poly.pdbx_strand_id
1 'polypeptide(L)'
;MLRRLQKTFQDPQKSELNCSSWWSKSDMQSMWVCMILRNRMRWCGYTVRMVDERTPKQLFYGELTERKRYWYKPKIRFKDGIRTIMKLLGMNPEDIEILASDQAGWQTRVWNGIKAFEEARITHARLKRDLRRNVMIKKVNHNDLFNVLCQCLKQALPDVLF
;
A
#
# COMPACT_ATOMS: atom_id res chain seq x y z
N MET A 1 -49.31 -25.92 5.58
CA MET A 1 -47.83 -26.00 5.52
C MET A 1 -47.24 -24.76 4.84
N LEU A 2 -47.55 -23.54 5.31
CA LEU A 2 -47.00 -22.28 4.74
C LEU A 2 -46.76 -21.25 5.85
N ARG A 3 -45.98 -21.61 6.87
CA ARG A 3 -45.51 -20.68 7.93
C ARG A 3 -44.10 -21.02 8.42
N ARG A 4 -43.27 -21.60 7.57
CA ARG A 4 -41.90 -22.04 7.94
C ARG A 4 -40.79 -21.40 7.09
N LEU A 5 -41.12 -20.52 6.14
CA LEU A 5 -40.15 -19.86 5.24
C LEU A 5 -40.18 -18.32 5.29
N GLN A 6 -40.66 -17.74 6.40
CA GLN A 6 -40.60 -16.28 6.63
C GLN A 6 -39.89 -15.90 7.94
N LYS A 7 -39.16 -16.83 8.58
CA LYS A 7 -38.43 -16.59 9.83
C LYS A 7 -36.91 -16.47 9.70
N THR A 8 -36.36 -16.53 8.49
CA THR A 8 -34.92 -16.32 8.25
C THR A 8 -34.57 -14.89 7.84
N PHE A 9 -35.55 -13.97 7.81
CA PHE A 9 -35.34 -12.60 7.31
C PHE A 9 -35.30 -11.52 8.41
N GLN A 10 -35.42 -11.88 9.69
CA GLN A 10 -35.37 -10.95 10.81
C GLN A 10 -34.57 -11.55 11.98
N ASP A 11 -33.24 -11.55 11.83
CA ASP A 11 -32.33 -11.60 12.98
C ASP A 11 -31.97 -10.16 13.38
N PRO A 12 -32.43 -9.66 14.55
CA PRO A 12 -32.22 -8.29 15.02
C PRO A 12 -30.91 -8.15 15.81
N GLN A 13 -29.80 -8.63 15.24
CA GLN A 13 -28.44 -8.53 15.81
C GLN A 13 -27.43 -8.03 14.76
N LYS A 14 -27.83 -7.01 13.97
CA LYS A 14 -26.98 -6.49 12.88
C LYS A 14 -26.97 -4.96 12.76
N SER A 15 -27.26 -4.23 13.85
CA SER A 15 -27.25 -2.76 13.83
C SER A 15 -25.96 -2.11 14.34
N GLU A 16 -24.92 -2.86 14.73
CA GLU A 16 -23.63 -2.25 15.13
C GLU A 16 -22.40 -2.98 14.59
N LEU A 17 -22.52 -3.68 13.48
CA LEU A 17 -21.34 -4.13 12.75
C LEU A 17 -20.83 -2.97 11.90
N ASN A 18 -20.21 -2.00 12.58
CA ASN A 18 -19.39 -0.98 11.95
C ASN A 18 -18.39 -1.69 11.03
N CYS A 19 -18.54 -1.51 9.72
CA CYS A 19 -17.73 -2.15 8.70
C CYS A 19 -16.24 -2.03 9.05
N SER A 20 -15.81 -0.86 9.58
CA SER A 20 -14.43 -0.58 10.03
C SER A 20 -13.86 -1.61 11.03
N SER A 21 -14.69 -2.21 11.88
CA SER A 21 -14.28 -3.16 12.93
C SER A 21 -13.94 -4.55 12.39
N TRP A 22 -14.56 -4.97 11.28
CA TRP A 22 -14.27 -6.24 10.61
C TRP A 22 -12.89 -6.22 9.93
N TRP A 23 -12.54 -5.12 9.24
CA TRP A 23 -11.22 -4.94 8.61
C TRP A 23 -10.08 -4.87 9.62
N SER A 24 -10.38 -4.55 10.88
CA SER A 24 -9.39 -4.42 11.94
C SER A 24 -9.20 -5.70 12.74
N LYS A 25 -10.16 -6.65 12.68
CA LYS A 25 -10.12 -7.97 13.34
C LYS A 25 -9.52 -9.05 12.45
N SER A 26 -9.82 -9.01 11.15
CA SER A 26 -9.10 -9.80 10.16
C SER A 26 -7.92 -8.95 9.69
N ASP A 27 -6.70 -9.47 9.70
CA ASP A 27 -5.49 -8.83 9.12
C ASP A 27 -5.57 -8.75 7.57
N MET A 28 -6.77 -8.47 7.05
CA MET A 28 -7.18 -8.57 5.65
C MET A 28 -6.65 -7.39 4.84
N GLN A 29 -6.42 -6.23 5.49
CA GLN A 29 -5.75 -5.10 4.87
C GLN A 29 -4.31 -5.44 4.46
N SER A 30 -3.61 -6.34 5.17
CA SER A 30 -2.26 -6.85 4.84
C SER A 30 -2.26 -7.70 3.59
N MET A 31 -3.09 -8.73 3.63
CA MET A 31 -3.14 -9.73 2.58
C MET A 31 -3.60 -9.11 1.26
N TRP A 32 -4.61 -8.24 1.31
CA TRP A 32 -5.17 -7.63 0.12
C TRP A 32 -4.20 -6.68 -0.59
N VAL A 33 -3.48 -5.83 0.16
CA VAL A 33 -2.50 -4.89 -0.42
C VAL A 33 -1.33 -5.66 -1.03
N CYS A 34 -0.74 -6.63 -0.31
CA CYS A 34 0.35 -7.46 -0.83
C CYS A 34 -0.07 -8.25 -2.08
N MET A 35 -1.30 -8.77 -2.12
CA MET A 35 -1.81 -9.49 -3.28
C MET A 35 -1.99 -8.59 -4.51
N ILE A 36 -2.47 -7.36 -4.33
CA ILE A 36 -2.62 -6.40 -5.43
C ILE A 36 -1.25 -5.99 -5.98
N LEU A 37 -0.30 -5.66 -5.10
CA LEU A 37 1.05 -5.30 -5.51
C LEU A 37 1.69 -6.45 -6.30
N ARG A 38 1.59 -7.68 -5.78
CA ARG A 38 2.09 -8.89 -6.46
C ARG A 38 1.49 -9.08 -7.84
N ASN A 39 0.17 -8.97 -7.97
CA ASN A 39 -0.51 -9.21 -9.25
C ASN A 39 -0.16 -8.14 -10.28
N ARG A 40 -0.09 -6.87 -9.87
CA ARG A 40 0.33 -5.77 -10.75
C ARG A 40 1.77 -5.96 -11.23
N MET A 41 2.70 -6.32 -10.33
CA MET A 41 4.10 -6.54 -10.68
C MET A 41 4.31 -7.80 -11.52
N ARG A 42 3.53 -8.86 -11.29
CA ARG A 42 3.51 -10.04 -12.17
C ARG A 42 3.09 -9.69 -13.59
N TRP A 43 2.01 -8.93 -13.72
CA TRP A 43 1.50 -8.51 -15.02
C TRP A 43 2.50 -7.60 -15.74
N CYS A 44 3.12 -6.65 -15.04
CA CYS A 44 4.17 -5.80 -15.62
C CYS A 44 5.35 -6.60 -16.18
N GLY A 45 5.93 -7.47 -15.35
CA GLY A 45 7.06 -8.27 -15.79
C GLY A 45 6.69 -9.18 -16.96
N TYR A 46 5.46 -9.70 -16.99
CA TYR A 46 4.98 -10.50 -18.12
C TYR A 46 4.82 -9.67 -19.40
N THR A 47 4.22 -8.48 -19.32
CA THR A 47 4.03 -7.59 -20.47
C THR A 47 5.36 -7.14 -21.07
N VAL A 48 6.38 -6.87 -20.25
CA VAL A 48 7.73 -6.51 -20.73
C VAL A 48 8.37 -7.64 -21.53
N ARG A 49 8.16 -8.89 -21.13
CA ARG A 49 8.68 -10.09 -21.82
C ARG A 49 7.90 -10.51 -23.05
N MET A 50 6.74 -9.88 -23.32
CA MET A 50 5.99 -10.17 -24.55
C MET A 50 6.75 -9.69 -25.79
N VAL A 51 6.42 -10.25 -26.95
CA VAL A 51 6.85 -9.73 -28.26
C VAL A 51 6.20 -8.36 -28.51
N ASP A 52 6.94 -7.43 -29.12
CA ASP A 52 6.50 -6.04 -29.35
C ASP A 52 5.27 -5.90 -30.27
N GLU A 53 5.03 -6.90 -31.11
CA GLU A 53 3.84 -6.97 -31.98
C GLU A 53 2.54 -7.24 -31.20
N ARG A 54 2.63 -7.71 -29.95
CA ARG A 54 1.46 -8.07 -29.16
C ARG A 54 0.75 -6.81 -28.65
N THR A 55 -0.55 -6.76 -28.87
CA THR A 55 -1.42 -5.65 -28.44
C THR A 55 -1.27 -5.24 -26.96
N PRO A 56 -1.04 -6.12 -25.96
CA PRO A 56 -0.86 -5.68 -24.58
C PRO A 56 0.45 -4.92 -24.36
N LYS A 57 1.54 -5.31 -25.05
CA LYS A 57 2.83 -4.62 -24.99
C LYS A 57 2.74 -3.29 -25.75
N GLN A 58 2.16 -3.29 -26.94
CA GLN A 58 1.88 -2.08 -27.70
C GLN A 58 0.99 -1.10 -26.93
N LEU A 59 -0.04 -1.56 -26.21
CA LEU A 59 -0.88 -0.69 -25.39
C LEU A 59 -0.10 -0.16 -24.19
N PHE A 60 0.67 -1.01 -23.52
CA PHE A 60 1.48 -0.63 -22.37
C PHE A 60 2.51 0.46 -22.71
N TYR A 61 3.17 0.33 -23.86
CA TYR A 61 4.17 1.28 -24.36
C TYR A 61 3.58 2.41 -25.23
N GLY A 62 2.41 2.23 -25.84
CA GLY A 62 1.72 3.22 -26.67
C GLY A 62 0.95 4.26 -25.84
N GLU A 63 0.38 3.86 -24.69
CA GLU A 63 -0.05 4.84 -23.68
C GLU A 63 1.12 5.67 -23.14
N LEU A 64 2.35 5.19 -23.31
CA LEU A 64 3.59 5.78 -22.83
C LEU A 64 4.06 6.93 -23.71
N THR A 65 3.74 6.91 -25.01
CA THR A 65 4.24 7.86 -26.03
C THR A 65 3.27 8.99 -26.36
N GLU A 66 1.94 8.75 -26.44
CA GLU A 66 1.07 9.65 -27.23
C GLU A 66 -0.10 10.37 -26.52
N ARG A 67 -0.42 10.12 -25.24
CA ARG A 67 -1.72 10.58 -24.68
C ARG A 67 -1.71 11.94 -23.96
N LYS A 68 -2.35 12.95 -24.57
CA LYS A 68 -2.68 14.28 -23.99
C LYS A 68 -3.67 14.16 -22.81
N ARG A 69 -3.49 14.95 -21.74
CA ARG A 69 -4.28 14.88 -20.48
C ARG A 69 -5.51 15.78 -20.50
N TYR A 70 -6.59 15.33 -19.83
CA TYR A 70 -7.71 16.18 -19.41
C TYR A 70 -7.55 16.59 -17.94
N TRP A 71 -7.96 17.81 -17.60
CA TRP A 71 -7.61 18.52 -16.36
C TRP A 71 -8.45 18.14 -15.12
N TYR A 72 -9.64 17.55 -15.31
CA TYR A 72 -10.55 17.27 -14.21
C TYR A 72 -10.40 15.82 -13.70
N LYS A 73 -9.91 15.66 -12.46
CA LYS A 73 -9.70 14.41 -11.68
C LYS A 73 -9.50 13.11 -12.50
N PRO A 74 -8.34 12.93 -13.14
CA PRO A 74 -8.02 11.70 -13.85
C PRO A 74 -7.83 10.54 -12.88
N LYS A 75 -8.35 9.35 -13.23
CA LYS A 75 -7.92 8.10 -12.59
C LYS A 75 -6.40 7.96 -12.80
N ILE A 76 -5.69 7.52 -11.76
CA ILE A 76 -4.24 7.25 -11.83
C ILE A 76 -4.00 6.26 -12.98
N ARG A 77 -3.12 6.62 -13.93
CA ARG A 77 -2.78 5.71 -15.04
C ARG A 77 -2.15 4.44 -14.50
N PHE A 78 -2.30 3.36 -15.24
CA PHE A 78 -1.67 2.10 -14.88
C PHE A 78 -0.14 2.26 -14.76
N LYS A 79 0.51 2.94 -15.71
CA LYS A 79 1.94 3.31 -15.66
C LYS A 79 2.33 4.06 -14.38
N ASP A 80 1.61 5.13 -14.06
CA ASP A 80 1.90 5.97 -12.89
C ASP A 80 1.72 5.17 -11.59
N GLY A 81 0.76 4.25 -11.58
CA GLY A 81 0.58 3.27 -10.52
C GLY A 81 1.78 2.32 -10.38
N ILE A 82 2.28 1.77 -11.48
CA ILE A 82 3.45 0.86 -11.47
C ILE A 82 4.70 1.59 -11.01
N ARG A 83 4.96 2.80 -11.54
CA ARG A 83 6.08 3.63 -11.12
C ARG A 83 6.04 3.90 -9.62
N THR A 84 4.86 4.18 -9.08
CA THR A 84 4.65 4.36 -7.63
C THR A 84 4.92 3.07 -6.87
N ILE A 85 4.39 1.94 -7.34
CA ILE A 85 4.59 0.63 -6.73
C ILE A 85 6.07 0.25 -6.70
N MET A 86 6.81 0.50 -7.78
CA MET A 86 8.23 0.18 -7.84
C MET A 86 9.05 0.98 -6.83
N LYS A 87 8.76 2.28 -6.70
CA LYS A 87 9.37 3.11 -5.66
C LYS A 87 9.07 2.58 -4.26
N LEU A 88 7.82 2.14 -4.01
CA LEU A 88 7.43 1.53 -2.73
C LEU A 88 8.18 0.22 -2.45
N LEU A 89 8.50 -0.55 -3.49
CA LEU A 89 9.24 -1.81 -3.38
C LEU A 89 10.76 -1.62 -3.40
N GLY A 90 11.27 -0.38 -3.47
CA GLY A 90 12.71 -0.08 -3.49
C GLY A 90 13.40 -0.41 -4.83
N MET A 91 12.66 -0.43 -5.94
CA MET A 91 13.20 -0.67 -7.29
C MET A 91 13.16 0.61 -8.12
N ASN A 92 14.19 0.80 -8.95
CA ASN A 92 14.23 1.90 -9.91
C ASN A 92 13.24 1.64 -11.07
N PRO A 93 12.36 2.60 -11.40
CA PRO A 93 11.35 2.43 -12.44
C PRO A 93 11.92 2.53 -13.87
N GLU A 94 13.15 3.00 -14.06
CA GLU A 94 13.77 3.05 -15.39
C GLU A 94 14.43 1.71 -15.73
N ASP A 95 14.83 0.93 -14.72
CA ASP A 95 15.51 -0.37 -14.91
C ASP A 95 14.54 -1.54 -15.10
N ILE A 96 13.25 -1.27 -15.36
CA ILE A 96 12.19 -2.30 -15.46
C ILE A 96 12.53 -3.36 -16.49
N GLU A 97 12.98 -2.94 -17.67
CA GLU A 97 13.19 -3.85 -18.80
C GLU A 97 14.31 -4.84 -18.52
N ILE A 98 15.41 -4.32 -17.96
CA ILE A 98 16.57 -5.10 -17.54
C ILE A 98 16.17 -6.07 -16.43
N LEU A 99 15.48 -5.58 -15.40
CA LEU A 99 15.09 -6.39 -14.25
C LEU A 99 14.02 -7.43 -14.58
N ALA A 100 13.12 -7.14 -15.51
CA ALA A 100 12.03 -8.03 -15.89
C ALA A 100 12.42 -9.06 -16.95
N SER A 101 13.54 -8.86 -17.67
CA SER A 101 14.08 -9.83 -18.62
C SER A 101 14.35 -11.18 -17.96
N ASP A 102 14.96 -11.18 -16.76
CA ASP A 102 15.09 -12.38 -15.93
C ASP A 102 13.81 -12.62 -15.11
N GLN A 103 13.07 -13.68 -15.45
CA GLN A 103 11.84 -14.05 -14.76
C GLN A 103 12.08 -14.43 -13.29
N ALA A 104 13.14 -15.18 -12.99
CA ALA A 104 13.39 -15.69 -11.65
C ALA A 104 13.88 -14.56 -10.73
N GLY A 105 14.82 -13.75 -11.20
CA GLY A 105 15.28 -12.53 -10.52
C GLY A 105 14.15 -11.53 -10.30
N TRP A 106 13.28 -11.31 -11.30
CA TRP A 106 12.11 -10.44 -11.17
C TRP A 106 11.19 -10.89 -10.03
N GLN A 107 10.80 -12.17 -10.02
CA GLN A 107 9.89 -12.69 -8.98
C GLN A 107 10.50 -12.57 -7.59
N THR A 108 11.79 -12.85 -7.45
CA THR A 108 12.51 -12.79 -6.18
C THR A 108 12.57 -11.35 -5.66
N ARG A 109 12.92 -10.38 -6.51
CA ARG A 109 12.95 -8.95 -6.16
C ARG A 109 11.58 -8.43 -5.75
N VAL A 110 10.54 -8.78 -6.51
CA VAL A 110 9.16 -8.40 -6.19
C VAL A 110 8.74 -8.99 -4.84
N TRP A 111 9.03 -10.26 -4.57
CA TRP A 111 8.71 -10.89 -3.29
C TRP A 111 9.43 -10.24 -2.11
N ASN A 112 10.74 -10.01 -2.25
CA ASN A 112 11.55 -9.36 -1.22
C ASN A 112 11.06 -7.94 -0.94
N GLY A 113 10.76 -7.17 -2.00
CA GLY A 113 10.19 -5.83 -1.86
C GLY A 113 8.83 -5.82 -1.17
N ILE A 114 7.94 -6.77 -1.50
CA ILE A 114 6.61 -6.88 -0.88
C ILE A 114 6.75 -7.26 0.60
N LYS A 115 7.67 -8.18 0.93
CA LYS A 115 7.94 -8.57 2.31
C LYS A 115 8.44 -7.38 3.13
N ALA A 116 9.43 -6.64 2.62
CA ALA A 116 9.97 -5.45 3.27
C ALA A 116 8.90 -4.35 3.44
N PHE A 117 8.07 -4.14 2.42
CA PHE A 117 6.95 -3.20 2.49
C PHE A 117 5.96 -3.57 3.59
N GLU A 118 5.58 -4.85 3.68
CA GLU A 118 4.64 -5.31 4.70
C GLU A 118 5.23 -5.22 6.11
N GLU A 119 6.51 -5.57 6.28
CA GLU A 119 7.24 -5.40 7.54
C GLU A 119 7.25 -3.93 7.98
N ALA A 120 7.61 -3.00 7.08
CA ALA A 120 7.59 -1.56 7.34
C ALA A 120 6.19 -1.04 7.70
N ARG A 121 5.15 -1.59 7.07
CA ARG A 121 3.77 -1.23 7.36
C ARG A 121 3.32 -1.74 8.73
N ILE A 122 3.68 -2.98 9.10
CA ILE A 122 3.39 -3.56 10.41
C ILE A 122 4.10 -2.78 11.51
N THR A 123 5.38 -2.44 11.33
CA THR A 123 6.14 -1.64 12.30
C THR A 123 5.52 -0.26 12.46
N HIS A 124 5.16 0.42 11.36
CA HIS A 124 4.47 1.71 11.42
C HIS A 124 3.11 1.62 12.14
N ALA A 125 2.33 0.56 11.88
CA ALA A 125 1.07 0.32 12.56
C ALA A 125 1.25 0.07 14.06
N ARG A 126 2.29 -0.69 14.46
CA ARG A 126 2.67 -0.90 15.86
C ARG A 126 3.09 0.40 16.54
N LEU A 127 4.01 1.16 15.94
CA LEU A 127 4.42 2.47 16.44
C LEU A 127 3.23 3.41 16.66
N LYS A 128 2.29 3.45 15.71
CA LYS A 128 1.07 4.27 15.86
C LYS A 128 0.16 3.77 17.01
N ARG A 129 0.06 2.45 17.23
CA ARG A 129 -0.66 1.88 18.38
C ARG A 129 0.04 2.23 19.70
N ASP A 130 1.36 2.09 19.76
CA ASP A 130 2.15 2.39 20.96
C ASP A 130 2.14 3.89 21.28
N LEU A 131 2.21 4.76 20.28
CA LEU A 131 2.01 6.20 20.46
C LEU A 131 0.62 6.51 21.02
N ARG A 132 -0.44 5.85 20.53
CA ARG A 132 -1.80 6.03 21.10
C ARG A 132 -1.88 5.51 22.54
N ARG A 133 -1.25 4.38 22.84
CA ARG A 133 -1.18 3.83 24.21
C ARG A 133 -0.39 4.77 25.13
N ASN A 134 0.77 5.26 24.69
CA ASN A 134 1.63 6.17 25.43
C ASN A 134 1.01 7.56 25.56
N VAL A 135 0.24 8.04 24.59
CA VAL A 135 -0.57 9.26 24.71
C VAL A 135 -1.73 9.05 25.68
N MET A 136 -2.36 7.87 25.71
CA MET A 136 -3.33 7.51 26.76
C MET A 136 -2.68 7.44 28.14
N ILE A 137 -1.45 6.93 28.26
CA ILE A 137 -0.67 6.89 29.51
C ILE A 137 -0.25 8.31 29.95
N LYS A 138 0.23 9.16 29.02
CA LYS A 138 0.61 10.57 29.27
C LYS A 138 -0.57 11.52 29.51
N LYS A 139 -1.81 11.09 29.25
CA LYS A 139 -3.01 11.83 29.69
C LYS A 139 -3.20 11.75 31.22
N VAL A 140 -2.49 10.84 31.90
CA VAL A 140 -2.24 10.94 33.33
C VAL A 140 -0.88 11.64 33.50
N ASN A 141 -0.88 12.75 34.24
CA ASN A 141 0.18 13.73 34.45
C ASN A 141 0.47 14.73 33.31
N HIS A 142 -0.21 15.87 33.44
CA HIS A 142 -0.16 17.07 32.61
C HIS A 142 1.22 17.79 32.56
N ASN A 143 2.23 17.34 33.32
CA ASN A 143 3.47 18.10 33.52
C ASN A 143 4.68 17.62 32.68
N ASP A 144 4.63 16.45 32.04
CA ASP A 144 5.80 15.88 31.35
C ASP A 144 5.85 16.13 29.83
N LEU A 145 4.80 16.76 29.26
CA LEU A 145 4.69 17.03 27.83
C LEU A 145 5.56 18.19 27.34
N PHE A 146 5.92 19.13 28.23
CA PHE A 146 6.75 20.28 27.85
C PHE A 146 8.24 19.92 27.72
N ASN A 147 8.75 19.02 28.58
CA ASN A 147 10.17 18.66 28.61
C ASN A 147 10.57 17.72 27.46
N VAL A 148 9.69 16.81 27.04
CA VAL A 148 10.00 15.82 25.99
C VAL A 148 9.99 16.42 24.57
N LEU A 149 9.17 17.45 24.32
CA LEU A 149 9.17 18.17 23.03
C LEU A 149 10.42 19.04 22.82
N CYS A 150 10.99 19.59 23.91
CA CYS A 150 12.13 20.50 23.85
C CYS A 150 13.48 19.79 23.65
N GLN A 151 13.58 18.52 24.06
CA GLN A 151 14.85 17.76 24.04
C GLN A 151 15.14 17.11 22.67
N CYS A 152 14.10 16.68 21.93
CA CYS A 152 14.26 16.11 20.59
C CYS A 152 14.50 17.15 19.49
N LEU A 153 14.02 18.39 19.64
CA LEU A 153 14.28 19.47 18.66
C LEU A 153 15.74 19.95 18.67
N LYS A 154 16.44 19.88 19.80
CA LYS A 154 17.87 20.23 19.92
C LYS A 154 18.83 19.17 19.37
N GLN A 155 18.37 17.92 19.20
CA GLN A 155 19.20 16.82 18.67
C GLN A 155 19.02 16.62 17.15
N ALA A 156 17.99 17.20 16.53
CA ALA A 156 17.64 16.92 15.13
C ALA A 156 18.24 17.90 14.09
N LEU A 157 18.88 18.99 14.51
CA LEU A 157 19.55 19.94 13.60
C LEU A 157 20.78 20.56 14.28
N PRO A 158 21.98 19.94 14.19
CA PRO A 158 23.22 20.64 14.53
C PRO A 158 23.70 21.53 13.38
N ASP A 159 23.58 21.11 12.11
CA ASP A 159 24.18 21.85 10.99
C ASP A 159 23.44 21.56 9.67
N VAL A 160 22.63 22.50 9.16
CA VAL A 160 22.62 22.94 7.75
C VAL A 160 21.88 24.30 7.66
N LEU A 161 22.58 25.36 8.04
CA LEU A 161 22.42 26.70 7.47
C LEU A 161 23.84 27.23 7.24
N PHE A 162 24.46 26.79 6.15
CA PHE A 162 25.28 27.56 5.20
C PHE A 162 25.63 26.65 4.03
#